data_AF-A0A1C7NNR9-F1
#
_entry.id   AF-A0A1C7NNR9-F1
#
_cell.length_a   1.000
_cell.length_b   1.000
_cell.length_c   1.000
_cell.angle_alpha   90.00
_cell.angle_beta   90.00
_cell.angle_gamma   90.00
#
_symmetry.space_group_name_H-M   'P 1'
#
loop_
_entity.id
_entity.type
_entity.pdbx_description
1 polymer ?
#
loop_
_entity_poly.entity_id
_entity_poly.type
_entity_poly.pdbx_seq_one_letter_code
_entity_poly.pdbx_strand_id
1 'polypeptide(L)'
;MAAAVKHSSSPRVSLKINLSGHLLTPQSYKLTCEPLGGNHPEPRKACDALNTIGGDLDSYHKIPFPCRDTTLPAVQVDVMGTYYDRPIQFTKIHANYKCSRAVMNGFYP
;
A
#
# COMPACT_ATOMS: atom_id res chain seq x y z
N MET A 1 -11.35 -9.85 39.86
CA MET A 1 -10.10 -10.17 39.15
C MET A 1 -10.42 -10.27 37.66
N ALA A 2 -9.92 -9.35 36.84
CA ALA A 2 -9.76 -9.51 35.38
C ALA A 2 -8.91 -8.32 34.88
N ALA A 3 -7.60 -8.52 34.74
CA ALA A 3 -6.76 -7.59 34.01
C ALA A 3 -7.02 -7.81 32.52
N ALA A 4 -7.62 -6.83 31.85
CA ALA A 4 -7.71 -6.83 30.40
C ALA A 4 -6.28 -6.75 29.84
N VAL A 5 -5.78 -7.88 29.32
CA VAL A 5 -4.55 -7.90 28.52
C VAL A 5 -4.87 -7.12 27.25
N LYS A 6 -4.57 -5.82 27.25
CA LYS A 6 -4.38 -5.03 26.04
C LYS A 6 -3.22 -5.70 25.33
N HIS A 7 -3.50 -6.65 24.44
CA HIS A 7 -2.48 -7.17 23.55
C HIS A 7 -1.98 -5.98 22.73
N SER A 8 -0.85 -5.43 23.16
CA SER A 8 0.07 -4.63 22.36
C SER A 8 0.64 -5.54 21.27
N SER A 9 -0.22 -6.15 20.46
CA SER A 9 0.17 -6.83 19.24
C SER A 9 0.48 -5.72 18.25
N SER A 10 1.69 -5.17 18.37
CA SER A 10 2.26 -4.34 17.32
C SER A 10 2.06 -5.09 16.01
N PRO A 11 1.38 -4.48 15.03
CA PRO A 11 1.09 -5.18 13.80
C PRO A 11 2.40 -5.60 13.14
N ARG A 12 2.48 -6.86 12.71
CA ARG A 12 3.68 -7.41 12.03
C ARG A 12 4.02 -6.59 10.79
N VAL A 13 2.99 -6.05 10.15
CA VAL A 13 3.10 -5.13 9.03
C VAL A 13 2.35 -3.85 9.37
N SER A 14 3.03 -2.71 9.28
CA SER A 14 2.41 -1.39 9.43
C SER A 14 2.93 -0.47 8.34
N LEU A 15 2.10 -0.19 7.34
CA LEU A 15 2.44 0.68 6.23
C LEU A 15 1.53 1.91 6.20
N LYS A 16 2.11 3.03 5.79
CA LYS A 16 1.42 4.26 5.43
C LYS A 16 1.63 4.49 3.93
N ILE A 17 0.53 4.61 3.21
CA ILE A 17 0.47 4.81 1.76
C ILE A 17 -0.04 6.23 1.53
N ASN A 18 0.73 7.08 0.85
CA ASN A 18 0.33 8.43 0.48
C ASN A 18 0.20 8.51 -1.04
N LEU A 19 -0.89 9.09 -1.50
CA LEU A 19 -1.20 9.29 -2.91
C LEU A 19 -1.22 10.78 -3.18
N SER A 20 -0.46 11.23 -4.18
CA SER A 20 -0.38 12.65 -4.58
C SER A 20 -0.40 12.81 -6.10
N GLY A 21 -0.65 14.02 -6.61
CA GLY A 21 -0.49 14.36 -8.04
C GLY A 21 -1.75 14.20 -8.91
N HIS A 22 -2.59 13.20 -8.65
CA HIS A 22 -3.83 13.00 -9.43
C HIS A 22 -5.08 13.61 -8.79
N LEU A 23 -5.02 13.93 -7.49
CA LEU A 23 -6.09 14.57 -6.73
C LEU A 23 -5.67 15.98 -6.34
N LEU A 24 -6.66 16.85 -6.11
CA LEU A 24 -6.44 18.20 -5.59
C LEU A 24 -5.79 18.19 -4.20
N THR A 25 -6.06 17.15 -3.40
CA THR A 25 -5.49 16.96 -2.07
C THR A 25 -4.81 15.60 -1.97
N PRO A 26 -3.60 15.53 -1.36
CA PRO A 26 -2.95 14.26 -1.12
C PRO A 26 -3.77 13.41 -0.14
N GLN A 27 -3.87 12.11 -0.40
CA GLN A 27 -4.59 11.17 0.44
C GLN A 27 -3.63 10.24 1.14
N SER A 28 -3.92 9.91 2.41
CA SER A 28 -3.10 9.01 3.21
C SER A 28 -3.93 7.84 3.73
N TYR A 29 -3.41 6.65 3.51
CA TYR A 29 -3.97 5.39 3.97
C TYR A 29 -2.97 4.69 4.88
N LYS A 30 -3.49 3.95 5.85
CA LYS A 30 -2.79 3.11 6.79
C LYS A 30 -3.27 1.69 6.55
N LEU A 31 -2.32 0.80 6.40
CA LEU A 31 -2.52 -0.63 6.26
C LEU A 31 -1.81 -1.31 7.41
N THR A 32 -2.53 -2.13 8.18
CA THR A 32 -1.93 -3.03 9.14
C THR A 32 -2.28 -4.47 8.81
N CYS A 33 -1.30 -5.37 8.92
CA CYS A 33 -1.51 -6.81 8.81
C CYS A 33 -1.10 -7.46 10.14
N GLU A 34 -1.92 -8.41 10.61
CA GLU A 34 -1.75 -9.14 11.88
C GLU A 34 -1.61 -8.20 13.11
N PRO A 35 -2.69 -7.48 13.49
CA PRO A 35 -4.06 -7.62 12.99
C PRO A 35 -4.37 -6.80 11.73
N LEU A 36 -5.30 -7.32 10.91
CA LEU A 36 -5.83 -6.61 9.74
C LEU A 36 -6.54 -5.32 10.19
N GLY A 37 -6.19 -4.19 9.58
CA GLY A 37 -6.81 -2.92 9.93
C GLY A 37 -6.21 -1.71 9.22
N GLY A 38 -6.49 -0.54 9.80
CA GLY A 38 -6.21 0.76 9.21
C GLY A 38 -7.40 1.29 8.40
N ASN A 39 -7.17 2.34 7.61
CA ASN A 39 -8.19 2.97 6.75
C ASN A 39 -8.02 2.61 5.27
N HIS A 40 -7.18 1.61 4.95
CA HIS A 40 -7.13 1.05 3.60
C HIS A 40 -8.50 0.45 3.25
N PRO A 41 -9.08 0.73 2.06
CA PRO A 41 -10.42 0.28 1.70
C PRO A 41 -10.55 -1.24 1.59
N GLU A 42 -9.48 -1.92 1.14
CA GLU A 42 -9.42 -3.39 1.06
C GLU A 42 -8.21 -3.93 1.85
N PRO A 43 -8.20 -3.90 3.20
CA PRO A 43 -7.00 -4.19 3.97
C PRO A 43 -6.55 -5.65 3.83
N ARG A 44 -7.50 -6.59 3.74
CA ARG A 44 -7.21 -8.01 3.53
C ARG A 44 -6.50 -8.26 2.20
N LYS A 45 -7.05 -7.72 1.11
CA LYS A 45 -6.50 -7.89 -0.24
C LYS A 45 -5.14 -7.22 -0.38
N ALA A 46 -4.96 -6.04 0.23
CA ALA A 46 -3.68 -5.35 0.25
C ALA A 46 -2.61 -6.15 1.00
N CYS A 47 -2.94 -6.74 2.15
CA CYS A 47 -2.03 -7.62 2.89
C CYS A 47 -1.69 -8.89 2.08
N ASP A 48 -2.67 -9.52 1.43
CA ASP A 48 -2.43 -10.71 0.59
C ASP A 48 -1.51 -10.38 -0.61
N ALA A 49 -1.75 -9.25 -1.28
CA ALA A 49 -0.90 -8.77 -2.38
C ALA A 49 0.53 -8.49 -1.91
N LEU A 50 0.68 -7.80 -0.77
CA LEU A 50 1.99 -7.51 -0.16
C LEU A 50 2.73 -8.79 0.25
N ASN A 51 2.03 -9.77 0.81
CA ASN A 51 2.60 -11.07 1.19
C ASN A 51 3.06 -11.86 -0.03
N THR A 52 2.33 -11.78 -1.15
CA THR A 52 2.67 -12.46 -2.41
C THR A 52 4.03 -12.00 -2.95
N ILE A 53 4.34 -10.70 -2.79
CA ILE A 53 5.63 -10.12 -3.17
C ILE A 53 6.64 -10.08 -2.01
N GLY A 54 6.31 -10.65 -0.85
CA GLY A 54 7.18 -10.67 0.33
C GLY A 54 7.57 -9.29 0.87
N GLY A 55 6.75 -8.26 0.63
CA GLY A 55 7.04 -6.87 0.98
C GLY A 55 7.92 -6.12 -0.02
N ASP A 56 8.30 -6.73 -1.15
CA ASP A 56 9.12 -6.07 -2.19
C ASP A 56 8.25 -5.28 -3.17
N LEU A 57 7.92 -4.03 -2.81
CA LEU A 57 7.07 -3.15 -3.63
C LEU A 57 7.65 -2.86 -5.01
N ASP A 58 8.97 -2.95 -5.19
CA ASP A 58 9.61 -2.77 -6.49
C ASP A 58 9.26 -3.89 -7.47
N SER A 59 8.86 -5.07 -6.98
CA SER A 59 8.42 -6.18 -7.83
C SER A 59 7.13 -5.89 -8.61
N TYR A 60 6.28 -4.95 -8.17
CA TYR A 60 5.10 -4.52 -8.94
C TYR A 60 5.48 -3.93 -10.31
N HIS A 61 6.66 -3.35 -10.48
CA HIS A 61 7.10 -2.78 -11.76
C HIS A 61 7.43 -3.83 -12.82
N LYS A 62 7.78 -5.04 -12.40
CA LYS A 62 8.13 -6.13 -13.32
C LYS A 62 6.90 -6.67 -14.02
N ILE A 63 5.69 -6.26 -13.62
CA ILE A 63 4.43 -6.65 -14.24
C ILE A 63 4.22 -5.77 -15.48
N PRO A 64 4.39 -6.31 -16.71
CA PRO A 64 4.17 -5.53 -17.92
C PRO A 64 2.67 -5.26 -18.07
N PHE A 65 2.25 -4.06 -17.67
CA PHE A 65 0.89 -3.58 -17.87
C PHE A 65 0.88 -2.47 -18.93
N PRO A 66 0.03 -2.54 -19.97
CA PRO A 66 0.01 -1.54 -21.03
C PRO A 66 -0.63 -0.24 -20.56
N CYS A 67 0.12 0.56 -19.81
CA CYS A 67 -0.28 1.89 -19.35
C CYS A 67 -0.06 2.91 -20.48
N ARG A 68 -0.85 2.78 -21.55
CA ARG A 68 -0.74 3.60 -22.76
C ARG A 68 -1.51 4.91 -22.70
N ASP A 69 -2.39 5.06 -21.72
CA ASP A 69 -3.22 6.26 -21.59
C ASP A 69 -2.47 7.38 -20.87
N THR A 70 -1.95 8.33 -21.64
CA THR A 70 -1.26 9.53 -21.16
C THR A 70 -2.21 10.70 -20.91
N THR A 71 -3.52 10.54 -21.16
CA THR A 71 -4.51 11.60 -20.92
C THR A 71 -4.94 11.67 -19.46
N LEU A 72 -4.76 10.57 -18.73
CA LEU A 72 -5.02 10.51 -17.30
C LEU A 72 -3.86 11.11 -16.49
N PRO A 73 -4.16 11.79 -15.37
CA PRO A 73 -3.13 12.42 -14.55
C PRO A 73 -2.23 11.37 -13.89
N ALA A 74 -0.94 11.70 -13.80
CA ALA A 74 0.05 10.94 -13.08
C ALA A 74 -0.25 10.91 -11.58
N VAL A 75 0.11 9.83 -10.91
CA VAL A 75 0.00 9.68 -9.46
C VAL A 75 1.35 9.31 -8.87
N GLN A 76 1.71 9.99 -7.79
CA GLN A 76 2.80 9.58 -6.92
C GLN A 76 2.25 8.71 -5.78
N VAL A 77 2.88 7.56 -5.56
CA VAL A 77 2.58 6.60 -4.50
C VAL A 77 3.81 6.52 -3.59
N ASP A 78 3.66 6.98 -2.35
CA ASP A 78 4.68 6.92 -1.32
C ASP A 78 4.26 5.94 -0.24
N VAL A 79 5.00 4.87 -0.06
CA VAL A 79 4.76 3.85 0.97
C VAL A 79 5.91 3.86 1.97
N MET A 80 5.58 3.97 3.25
CA MET A 80 6.55 3.93 4.33
C MET A 80 6.05 3.10 5.50
N GLY A 81 6.93 2.36 6.16
CA GLY A 81 6.59 1.65 7.38
C GLY A 81 7.43 0.39 7.56
N THR A 82 6.83 -0.67 8.09
CA THR A 82 7.52 -1.93 8.38
C THR A 82 6.73 -3.15 7.88
N TYR A 83 7.46 -4.18 7.45
CA TYR A 83 6.97 -5.50 7.07
C TYR A 83 7.82 -6.57 7.75
N TYR A 84 7.28 -7.28 8.74
CA TYR A 84 8.01 -8.27 9.57
C TYR A 84 9.39 -7.77 9.99
N ASP A 85 9.41 -6.60 10.65
CA ASP A 85 10.60 -5.91 11.15
C ASP A 85 11.54 -5.35 10.06
N ARG A 86 11.23 -5.52 8.77
CA ARG A 86 11.96 -4.87 7.67
C ARG A 86 11.35 -3.49 7.39
N PRO A 87 12.14 -2.40 7.43
CA PRO A 87 11.66 -1.10 7.00
C PRO A 87 11.37 -1.12 5.50
N ILE A 88 10.21 -0.59 5.12
CA ILE A 88 9.84 -0.34 3.73
C ILE A 88 9.80 1.17 3.53
N GLN A 89 10.51 1.64 2.52
CA GLN A 89 10.39 2.98 1.99
C GLN A 89 10.38 2.87 0.47
N PHE A 90 9.27 3.29 -0.12
CA PHE A 90 9.03 3.18 -1.54
C PHE A 90 8.36 4.45 -2.02
N THR A 91 8.90 5.05 -3.06
CA THR A 91 8.32 6.23 -3.71
C THR A 91 8.30 5.97 -5.20
N LYS A 92 7.11 6.11 -5.80
CA LYS A 92 6.99 5.94 -7.24
C LYS A 92 5.97 6.86 -7.85
N ILE A 93 6.33 7.41 -9.02
CA ILE A 93 5.40 8.10 -9.91
C ILE A 93 4.94 7.12 -10.98
N HIS A 94 3.64 6.93 -11.08
CA HIS A 94 2.98 6.19 -12.15
C HIS A 94 2.37 7.17 -13.14
N ALA A 95 2.44 6.82 -14.43
CA ALA A 95 1.96 7.68 -15.52
C ALA A 95 0.45 7.97 -15.42
N ASN A 96 -0.34 7.04 -14.89
CA ASN A 96 -1.74 7.29 -14.57
C ASN A 96 -2.24 6.45 -13.38
N TYR A 97 -3.23 6.97 -12.65
CA TYR A 97 -3.76 6.32 -11.44
C TYR A 97 -4.51 4.99 -11.70
N LYS A 98 -5.19 4.85 -12.85
CA LYS A 98 -5.88 3.59 -13.20
C LYS A 98 -4.89 2.44 -13.40
N CYS A 99 -3.74 2.72 -14.01
CA CYS A 99 -2.62 1.79 -14.16
C CYS A 99 -2.07 1.37 -12.79
N SER A 100 -1.84 2.31 -11.88
CA SER A 100 -1.37 1.98 -10.51
C SER A 100 -2.30 0.98 -9.82
N ARG A 101 -3.62 1.19 -9.94
CA ARG A 101 -4.62 0.29 -9.38
C ARG A 101 -4.59 -1.12 -9.99
N ALA A 102 -4.35 -1.21 -11.30
CA ALA A 102 -4.24 -2.49 -11.99
C ALA A 102 -2.93 -3.23 -11.65
N VAL A 103 -1.80 -2.53 -11.64
CA VAL A 103 -0.46 -3.11 -11.40
C VAL A 103 -0.30 -3.56 -9.95
N MET A 104 -0.73 -2.75 -8.99
CA MET A 104 -0.57 -3.04 -7.56
C MET A 104 -1.71 -3.91 -6.99
N ASN A 105 -2.62 -4.40 -7.85
CA ASN A 105 -3.68 -5.38 -7.58
C ASN A 105 -4.23 -5.40 -6.14
N GLY A 106 -4.97 -4.37 -5.74
CA GLY A 106 -5.63 -4.29 -4.43
C GLY A 106 -4.77 -3.78 -3.28
N PHE A 107 -3.45 -3.58 -3.49
CA PHE A 107 -2.60 -2.79 -2.58
C PHE A 107 -2.77 -1.28 -2.79
N TYR A 108 -3.20 -0.86 -3.99
CA TYR A 108 -3.58 0.53 -4.25
C TYR A 108 -5.04 0.77 -3.80
N PRO A 109 -5.33 1.83 -3.02
CA PRO A 109 -6.67 2.18 -2.52
C PRO A 109 -7.75 2.41 -3.60
#